data_AF-A0A1E4GBA7-F1
#
_entry.id   AF-A0A1E4GBA7-F1
#
_cell.length_a   1.000
_cell.length_b   1.000
_cell.length_c   1.000
_cell.angle_alpha   90.00
_cell.angle_beta   90.00
_cell.angle_gamma   90.00
#
_symmetry.space_group_name_H-M   'P 1'
#
loop_
_entity.id
_entity.type
_entity.pdbx_description
1 polymer ?
#
loop_
_entity_poly.entity_id
_entity_poly.type
_entity_poly.pdbx_seq_one_letter_code
_entity_poly.pdbx_strand_id
1 'polypeptide(L)'
;MMAVHRGFSNEGIAACYEEAPGGGTLFDINAPRNAPAKSPAEHLDKVIWHPRCFQYEIAAGPSDVAITHTALATKNTYYVVSTGGGSVGPFPPTGASIGFLVQGDQRTSDILLFSHGLGYVPKFMVSLDGRRVPDGFIVQQDSRGGHRRISVFATAGGIYLRESAVSTDIDLAAVAMTYRIMVFRTRAPDPTKPLWAASGGDMQLGRGIIDTTRRYLRRVGAGDTPFALNLGPTIDIRNGGARAASGGVVTSESRYNGSMSAPSYIAVGVD
;
A
#
# COMPACT_ATOMS: atom_id res chain seq x y z
N MET A 1 -6.29 -22.88 -28.44
CA MET A 1 -6.92 -21.60 -28.82
C MET A 1 -6.13 -20.45 -28.21
N MET A 2 -6.17 -19.27 -28.82
CA MET A 2 -5.51 -18.06 -28.30
C MET A 2 -6.59 -17.12 -27.75
N ALA A 3 -6.52 -16.82 -26.45
CA ALA A 3 -7.40 -15.82 -25.83
C ALA A 3 -7.05 -14.43 -26.38
N VAL A 4 -8.08 -13.66 -26.75
CA VAL A 4 -7.93 -12.29 -27.25
C VAL A 4 -8.69 -11.32 -26.36
N HIS A 5 -8.12 -10.13 -26.17
CA HIS A 5 -8.81 -9.01 -25.54
C HIS A 5 -9.09 -7.97 -26.63
N ARG A 6 -10.37 -7.63 -26.82
CA ARG A 6 -10.79 -6.67 -27.85
C ARG A 6 -11.75 -5.62 -27.31
N GLY A 7 -11.56 -4.40 -27.81
CA GLY A 7 -12.44 -3.27 -27.56
C GLY A 7 -13.09 -2.79 -28.86
N PHE A 8 -14.41 -2.55 -28.81
CA PHE A 8 -15.21 -1.93 -29.86
C PHE A 8 -15.87 -0.69 -29.27
N SER A 9 -15.24 0.46 -29.51
CA SER A 9 -15.57 1.72 -28.81
C SER A 9 -16.95 2.27 -29.16
N ASN A 10 -17.41 2.06 -30.39
CA ASN A 10 -18.69 2.58 -30.85
C ASN A 10 -19.87 1.82 -30.22
N GLU A 11 -19.62 0.59 -29.79
CA GLU A 11 -20.57 -0.33 -29.18
C GLU A 11 -20.39 -0.41 -27.67
N GLY A 12 -19.38 0.24 -27.12
CA GLY A 12 -19.08 0.23 -25.68
C GLY A 12 -18.63 -1.12 -25.15
N ILE A 13 -18.08 -1.99 -26.02
CA ILE A 13 -17.73 -3.37 -25.66
C ILE A 13 -16.23 -3.49 -25.42
N ALA A 14 -15.85 -4.04 -24.27
CA ALA A 14 -14.52 -4.57 -24.01
C ALA A 14 -14.66 -6.01 -23.50
N ALA A 15 -14.18 -6.98 -24.27
CA ALA A 15 -14.39 -8.39 -23.99
C ALA A 15 -13.09 -9.20 -24.12
N CYS A 16 -12.91 -10.17 -23.23
CA CYS A 16 -11.88 -11.20 -23.31
C CYS A 16 -12.56 -12.51 -23.71
N TYR A 17 -12.13 -13.13 -24.80
CA TYR A 17 -12.75 -14.35 -25.32
C TYR A 17 -11.80 -15.12 -26.23
N GLU A 18 -12.12 -16.38 -26.51
CA GLU A 18 -11.51 -17.14 -27.59
C GLU A 18 -12.21 -16.84 -28.91
N GLU A 19 -11.44 -16.56 -29.97
CA GLU A 19 -12.02 -16.25 -31.28
C GLU A 19 -12.94 -17.38 -31.75
N ALA A 20 -14.15 -17.02 -32.18
CA ALA A 20 -15.03 -17.99 -32.81
C ALA A 20 -14.49 -18.38 -34.20
N PRO A 21 -14.76 -19.62 -34.67
CA PRO A 21 -14.43 -20.03 -36.01
C PRO A 21 -15.08 -19.10 -37.06
N GLY A 22 -14.40 -18.86 -38.18
CA GLY A 22 -14.97 -18.14 -39.33
C GLY A 22 -14.21 -16.91 -39.81
N GLY A 23 -13.11 -16.50 -39.17
CA GLY A 23 -12.20 -15.48 -39.72
C GLY A 23 -12.78 -14.05 -39.74
N GLY A 24 -12.38 -13.24 -40.72
CA GLY A 24 -12.77 -11.81 -40.84
C GLY A 24 -11.74 -10.81 -40.31
N THR A 25 -12.04 -9.51 -40.34
CA THR A 25 -11.12 -8.47 -39.83
C THR A 25 -11.21 -8.32 -38.32
N LEU A 26 -10.09 -7.95 -37.68
CA LEU A 26 -10.03 -7.82 -36.23
C LEU A 26 -10.86 -6.63 -35.70
N PHE A 27 -11.07 -5.62 -36.54
CA PHE A 27 -11.68 -4.34 -36.19
C PHE A 27 -13.19 -4.25 -36.49
N ASP A 28 -13.77 -5.25 -37.17
CA ASP A 28 -15.20 -5.30 -37.46
C ASP A 28 -15.91 -6.15 -36.41
N ILE A 29 -16.76 -5.53 -35.60
CA ILE A 29 -17.55 -6.24 -34.59
C ILE A 29 -18.43 -7.35 -35.18
N ASN A 30 -18.85 -7.24 -36.44
CA ASN A 30 -19.71 -8.23 -37.10
C ASN A 30 -18.93 -9.39 -37.72
N ALA A 31 -17.59 -9.37 -37.69
CA ALA A 31 -16.80 -10.49 -38.15
C ALA A 31 -17.13 -11.76 -37.32
N PRO A 32 -17.24 -12.94 -37.95
CA PRO A 32 -17.59 -14.18 -37.24
C PRO A 32 -16.69 -14.46 -36.04
N ARG A 33 -15.39 -14.13 -36.13
CA ARG A 33 -14.43 -14.28 -35.02
C ARG A 33 -14.79 -13.48 -33.75
N ASN A 34 -15.58 -12.42 -33.90
CA ASN A 34 -16.01 -11.50 -32.84
C ASN A 34 -17.41 -11.80 -32.30
N ALA A 35 -18.05 -12.87 -32.78
CA ALA A 35 -19.36 -13.28 -32.30
C ALA A 35 -19.45 -13.36 -30.77
N PRO A 36 -18.45 -13.87 -30.02
CA PRO A 36 -18.50 -13.89 -28.55
C PRO A 36 -18.52 -12.49 -27.90
N ALA A 37 -17.99 -11.47 -28.57
CA ALA A 37 -18.09 -10.08 -28.09
C ALA A 37 -19.50 -9.50 -28.32
N LYS A 38 -20.16 -9.90 -29.41
CA LYS A 38 -21.47 -9.38 -29.83
C LYS A 38 -22.64 -10.09 -29.12
N SER A 39 -22.59 -11.42 -29.05
CA SER A 39 -23.61 -12.28 -28.43
C SER A 39 -23.00 -13.18 -27.35
N PRO A 40 -22.47 -12.61 -26.26
CA PRO A 40 -21.76 -13.37 -25.22
C PRO A 40 -22.61 -14.46 -24.58
N ALA A 41 -23.93 -14.27 -24.47
CA ALA A 41 -24.85 -15.26 -23.90
C ALA A 41 -24.95 -16.55 -24.75
N GLU A 42 -24.71 -16.46 -26.05
CA GLU A 42 -24.74 -17.60 -26.99
C GLU A 42 -23.36 -18.29 -27.11
N HIS A 43 -22.33 -17.67 -26.52
CA HIS A 43 -20.92 -18.06 -26.64
C HIS A 43 -20.22 -18.13 -25.28
N LEU A 44 -20.95 -18.54 -24.23
CA LEU A 44 -20.40 -18.64 -22.87
C LEU A 44 -19.21 -19.63 -22.78
N ASP A 45 -19.08 -20.55 -23.72
CA ASP A 45 -17.92 -21.44 -23.88
C ASP A 45 -16.64 -20.69 -24.28
N LYS A 46 -16.78 -19.54 -24.94
CA LYS A 46 -15.66 -18.72 -25.46
C LYS A 46 -15.40 -17.48 -24.64
N VAL A 47 -16.36 -16.99 -23.87
CA VAL A 47 -16.17 -15.80 -23.03
C VAL A 47 -15.21 -16.14 -21.88
N ILE A 48 -14.14 -15.36 -21.77
CA ILE A 48 -13.13 -15.50 -20.73
C ILE A 48 -13.32 -14.36 -19.74
N TRP A 49 -13.47 -14.69 -18.47
CA TRP A 49 -13.35 -13.68 -17.42
C TRP A 49 -11.87 -13.36 -17.20
N HIS A 50 -11.48 -12.10 -17.41
CA HIS A 50 -10.10 -11.71 -17.15
C HIS A 50 -9.91 -11.54 -15.64
N PRO A 51 -9.03 -12.33 -14.97
CA PRO A 51 -8.83 -12.23 -13.52
C PRO A 51 -8.23 -10.89 -13.07
N ARG A 52 -7.77 -10.03 -14.01
CA ARG A 52 -7.41 -8.63 -13.73
C ARG A 52 -8.60 -7.68 -13.57
N CYS A 53 -9.82 -8.06 -13.95
CA CYS A 53 -11.04 -7.29 -13.65
C CYS A 53 -11.49 -7.47 -12.18
N PHE A 54 -10.55 -7.71 -11.28
CA PHE A 54 -10.80 -8.09 -9.90
C PHE A 54 -11.32 -6.90 -9.09
N GLN A 55 -12.54 -7.06 -8.55
CA GLN A 55 -13.04 -6.20 -7.49
C GLN A 55 -12.38 -6.66 -6.18
N TYR A 56 -11.80 -5.73 -5.43
CA TYR A 56 -11.06 -5.97 -4.20
C TYR A 56 -11.96 -6.60 -3.10
N GLU A 57 -12.24 -7.91 -3.18
CA GLU A 57 -13.01 -8.67 -2.18
C GLU A 57 -12.33 -8.55 -0.82
N ILE A 58 -13.08 -8.24 0.23
CA ILE A 58 -12.55 -8.02 1.57
C ILE A 58 -12.49 -9.36 2.31
N ALA A 59 -11.26 -9.84 2.55
CA ALA A 59 -11.00 -11.01 3.38
C ALA A 59 -11.18 -10.69 4.87
N ALA A 60 -10.70 -9.53 5.30
CA ALA A 60 -10.73 -9.07 6.68
C ALA A 60 -10.79 -7.53 6.73
N GLY A 61 -11.38 -7.02 7.81
CA GLY A 61 -11.57 -5.59 8.02
C GLY A 61 -12.90 -5.04 7.49
N PRO A 62 -13.12 -3.72 7.62
CA PRO A 62 -12.24 -2.76 8.30
C PRO A 62 -12.16 -3.07 9.80
N SER A 63 -10.94 -3.10 10.35
CA SER A 63 -10.71 -3.42 11.77
C SER A 63 -9.70 -2.44 12.36
N ASP A 64 -9.96 -2.01 13.59
CA ASP A 64 -9.05 -1.15 14.33
C ASP A 64 -8.05 -1.99 15.13
N VAL A 65 -6.78 -1.62 15.04
CA VAL A 65 -5.67 -2.25 15.74
C VAL A 65 -4.88 -1.15 16.45
N ALA A 66 -4.86 -1.22 17.77
CA ALA A 66 -4.02 -0.36 18.59
C ALA A 66 -2.58 -0.90 18.62
N ILE A 67 -1.62 -0.06 18.23
CA ILE A 67 -0.19 -0.34 18.29
C ILE A 67 0.46 0.71 19.17
N THR A 68 1.30 0.25 20.11
CA THR A 68 2.20 1.13 20.85
C THR A 68 3.57 1.10 20.21
N HIS A 69 3.97 2.22 19.62
CA HIS A 69 5.34 2.48 19.23
C HIS A 69 6.15 2.76 20.49
N THR A 70 7.07 1.86 20.83
CA THR A 70 7.82 1.93 22.08
C THR A 70 8.78 3.11 22.10
N ALA A 71 9.06 3.63 23.30
CA ALA A 71 9.99 4.73 23.46
C ALA A 71 11.36 4.43 22.83
N LEU A 72 12.04 5.47 22.34
CA LEU A 72 13.43 5.41 21.89
C LEU A 72 14.20 6.48 22.68
N ALA A 73 15.04 6.02 23.60
CA ALA A 73 15.88 6.90 24.40
C ALA A 73 17.00 7.50 23.55
N THR A 74 17.46 8.67 23.94
CA THR A 74 18.66 9.31 23.40
C THR A 74 19.89 8.53 23.85
N LYS A 75 20.82 8.32 22.92
CA LYS A 75 22.12 7.76 23.22
C LYS A 75 23.20 8.83 23.01
N ASN A 76 24.10 8.95 23.98
CA ASN A 76 25.30 9.78 23.86
C ASN A 76 26.48 8.86 23.52
N THR A 77 27.09 9.06 22.36
CA THR A 77 28.28 8.33 21.94
C THR A 77 29.46 9.29 21.83
N TYR A 78 30.50 9.04 22.60
CA TYR A 78 31.71 9.85 22.63
C TYR A 78 32.78 9.21 21.75
N TYR A 79 33.31 9.98 20.81
CA TYR A 79 34.45 9.59 19.99
C TYR A 79 35.63 10.47 20.34
N VAL A 80 36.79 9.85 20.49
CA VAL A 80 38.06 10.55 20.71
C VAL A 80 39.00 10.13 19.60
N VAL A 81 39.38 11.07 18.74
CA VAL A 81 40.44 10.84 17.76
C VAL A 81 41.71 11.43 18.35
N SER A 82 42.64 10.55 18.74
CA SER A 82 43.99 10.95 19.09
C SER A 82 44.84 11.02 17.84
N THR A 83 45.42 12.18 17.55
CA THR A 83 46.40 12.35 16.45
C THR A 83 47.80 11.84 16.80
N GLY A 84 47.94 11.09 17.90
CA GLY A 84 49.20 10.54 18.34
C GLY A 84 49.69 9.43 17.42
N GLY A 85 50.48 9.77 16.40
CA GLY A 85 51.51 8.85 15.92
C GLY A 85 52.35 8.43 17.12
N GLY A 86 52.57 7.13 17.28
CA GLY A 86 53.31 6.58 18.42
C GLY A 86 54.62 7.34 18.62
N SER A 87 54.78 7.99 19.79
CA SER A 87 56.05 8.60 20.15
C SER A 87 57.07 7.49 20.34
N VAL A 88 58.06 7.43 19.44
CA VAL A 88 59.28 6.65 19.64
C VAL A 88 60.32 7.60 20.23
N GLY A 89 60.20 7.97 21.51
CA GLY A 89 61.18 8.86 22.16
C GLY A 89 60.72 9.52 23.47
N PRO A 90 61.64 10.15 24.24
CA PRO A 90 61.41 10.61 25.61
C PRO A 90 60.69 11.97 25.71
N PHE A 91 60.05 12.43 24.63
CA PHE A 91 59.33 13.70 24.61
C PHE A 91 57.89 13.53 25.08
N PRO A 92 57.31 14.52 25.81
CA PRO A 92 55.91 14.46 26.20
C PRO A 92 55.02 14.37 24.96
N PRO A 93 53.97 13.52 24.97
CA PRO A 93 53.12 13.33 23.81
C PRO A 93 52.43 14.65 23.43
N THR A 94 52.81 15.21 22.28
CA THR A 94 52.24 16.43 21.69
C THR A 94 51.04 16.09 20.80
N GLY A 95 50.17 15.19 21.27
CA GLY A 95 48.95 14.83 20.54
C GLY A 95 47.80 15.77 20.91
N ALA A 96 47.28 16.52 19.95
CA ALA A 96 45.96 17.15 20.10
C ALA A 96 44.87 16.08 19.98
N SER A 97 44.01 15.95 20.98
CA SER A 97 42.82 15.09 20.92
C SER A 97 41.62 15.91 20.49
N ILE A 98 40.91 15.48 19.45
CA ILE A 98 39.60 16.03 19.10
C ILE A 98 38.56 15.05 19.62
N GLY A 99 37.77 15.52 20.59
CA GLY A 99 36.59 14.81 21.07
C GLY A 99 35.35 15.32 20.35
N PHE A 100 34.47 14.41 19.91
CA PHE A 100 33.14 14.77 19.44
C PHE A 100 32.08 13.88 20.07
N LEU A 101 30.97 14.52 20.44
CA LEU A 101 29.77 13.89 20.97
C LEU A 101 28.77 13.72 19.83
N VAL A 102 28.32 12.50 19.62
CA VAL A 102 27.16 12.20 18.77
C VAL A 102 25.98 11.88 19.69
N GLN A 103 24.91 12.67 19.57
CA GLN A 103 23.68 12.49 20.31
C GLN A 103 22.60 11.93 19.39
N GLY A 104 21.84 10.97 19.93
CA GLY A 104 20.74 10.32 19.23
C GLY A 104 20.97 8.82 19.08
N ASP A 105 19.87 8.12 18.84
CA ASP A 105 19.86 6.70 18.55
C ASP A 105 18.95 6.42 17.37
N GLN A 106 19.11 5.25 16.77
CA GLN A 106 18.27 4.79 15.67
C GLN A 106 17.81 3.35 15.91
N ARG A 107 16.53 3.10 15.61
CA ARG A 107 15.94 1.76 15.69
C ARG A 107 15.13 1.47 14.44
N THR A 108 15.31 0.27 13.90
CA THR A 108 14.38 -0.32 12.94
C THR A 108 13.74 -1.56 13.57
N SER A 109 12.43 -1.67 13.49
CA SER A 109 11.68 -2.81 14.03
C SER A 109 10.50 -3.16 13.12
N ASP A 110 10.17 -4.44 13.07
CA ASP A 110 8.97 -4.93 12.40
C ASP A 110 7.93 -5.29 13.47
N ILE A 111 6.74 -4.70 13.36
CA ILE A 111 5.64 -4.84 14.31
C ILE A 111 4.48 -5.52 13.59
N LEU A 112 3.98 -6.64 14.11
CA LEU A 112 2.79 -7.27 13.57
C LEU A 112 1.58 -6.36 13.78
N LEU A 113 0.92 -5.99 12.69
CA LEU A 113 -0.31 -5.21 12.72
C LEU A 113 -1.53 -6.14 12.71
N PHE A 114 -1.56 -7.13 11.83
CA PHE A 114 -2.74 -7.98 11.69
C PHE A 114 -2.38 -9.35 11.10
N SER A 115 -2.90 -10.42 11.67
CA SER A 115 -2.79 -11.78 11.11
C SER A 115 -4.02 -12.11 10.27
N HIS A 116 -3.83 -12.51 9.01
CA HIS A 116 -4.95 -12.73 8.07
C HIS A 116 -5.17 -14.21 7.67
N GLY A 117 -4.21 -15.10 7.93
CA GLY A 117 -4.38 -16.55 7.72
C GLY A 117 -4.68 -17.00 6.28
N LEU A 118 -4.29 -16.21 5.26
CA LEU A 118 -4.62 -16.51 3.86
C LEU A 118 -3.63 -17.48 3.18
N GLY A 119 -2.45 -17.69 3.77
CA GLY A 119 -1.43 -18.59 3.22
C GLY A 119 -0.68 -18.05 1.99
N TYR A 120 -0.93 -16.80 1.60
CA TYR A 120 -0.24 -16.08 0.53
C TYR A 120 -0.17 -14.58 0.88
N VAL A 121 0.66 -13.80 0.19
CA VAL A 121 0.79 -12.34 0.39
C VAL A 121 -0.41 -11.61 -0.25
N PRO A 122 -1.35 -11.03 0.53
CA PRO A 122 -2.52 -10.38 -0.03
C PRO A 122 -2.25 -8.92 -0.41
N LYS A 123 -3.18 -8.33 -1.18
CA LYS A 123 -3.28 -6.87 -1.24
C LYS A 123 -3.96 -6.37 0.04
N PHE A 124 -3.66 -5.15 0.47
CA PHE A 124 -4.21 -4.57 1.70
C PHE A 124 -4.28 -3.04 1.65
N MET A 125 -4.97 -2.45 2.62
CA MET A 125 -4.96 -1.02 2.91
C MET A 125 -4.85 -0.81 4.43
N VAL A 126 -4.07 0.19 4.82
CA VAL A 126 -3.98 0.66 6.21
C VAL A 126 -4.25 2.16 6.23
N SER A 127 -5.03 2.62 7.20
CA SER A 127 -5.24 4.03 7.50
C SER A 127 -4.94 4.35 8.95
N LEU A 128 -4.62 5.61 9.19
CA LEU A 128 -4.40 6.22 10.50
C LEU A 128 -5.08 7.58 10.46
N ASP A 129 -5.86 7.93 11.48
CA ASP A 129 -6.65 9.19 11.53
C ASP A 129 -7.52 9.43 10.29
N GLY A 130 -8.15 8.38 9.76
CA GLY A 130 -9.07 8.51 8.61
C GLY A 130 -8.41 8.76 7.25
N ARG A 131 -7.08 8.60 7.15
CA ARG A 131 -6.32 8.73 5.90
C ARG A 131 -5.44 7.51 5.67
N ARG A 132 -5.29 7.09 4.41
CA ARG A 132 -4.41 5.98 4.07
C ARG A 132 -2.98 6.30 4.49
N VAL A 133 -2.28 5.31 5.04
CA VAL A 133 -0.87 5.39 5.38
C VAL A 133 -0.05 5.10 4.11
N PRO A 134 0.64 6.10 3.52
CA PRO A 134 1.67 5.85 2.51
C PRO A 134 2.93 5.25 3.15
N ASP A 135 3.83 4.72 2.33
CA ASP A 135 5.13 4.27 2.83
C ASP A 135 5.96 5.46 3.32
N GLY A 136 6.73 5.27 4.39
CA GLY A 136 7.50 6.33 5.03
C GLY A 136 6.66 7.37 5.79
N PHE A 137 5.39 7.09 6.10
CA PHE A 137 4.51 8.00 6.82
C PHE A 137 5.07 8.36 8.20
N ILE A 138 5.06 9.66 8.53
CA ILE A 138 5.56 10.17 9.81
C ILE A 138 4.47 10.05 10.86
N VAL A 139 4.69 9.20 11.87
CA VAL A 139 3.74 8.98 12.98
C VAL A 139 4.03 9.85 14.19
N GLN A 140 5.29 10.28 14.36
CA GLN A 140 5.71 11.16 15.43
C GLN A 140 6.92 11.96 14.97
N GLN A 141 7.01 13.21 15.41
CA GLN A 141 8.17 14.05 15.20
C GLN A 141 8.36 14.96 16.42
N ASP A 142 9.61 15.16 16.84
CA ASP A 142 9.98 16.14 17.86
C ASP A 142 10.39 17.49 17.23
N SER A 143 10.69 18.47 18.08
CA SER A 143 11.11 19.81 17.68
C SER A 143 12.55 19.91 17.16
N ARG A 144 13.39 18.89 17.39
CA ARG A 144 14.82 18.83 17.05
C ARG A 144 15.11 18.03 15.77
N GLY A 145 14.09 17.36 15.24
CA GLY A 145 14.15 16.58 14.00
C GLY A 145 14.19 15.07 14.23
N GLY A 146 14.09 14.60 15.47
CA GLY A 146 13.82 13.20 15.76
C GLY A 146 12.41 12.83 15.28
N HIS A 147 12.27 11.61 14.78
CA HIS A 147 11.04 11.18 14.13
C HIS A 147 10.85 9.66 14.19
N ARG A 148 9.59 9.25 14.09
CA ARG A 148 9.19 7.87 13.76
C ARG A 148 8.49 7.88 12.41
N ARG A 149 9.00 7.06 11.51
CA ARG A 149 8.37 6.78 10.22
C ARG A 149 7.96 5.31 10.17
N ILE A 150 6.87 5.03 9.48
CA ILE A 150 6.40 3.66 9.24
C ILE A 150 6.29 3.40 7.75
N SER A 151 6.51 2.16 7.36
CA SER A 151 6.08 1.62 6.07
C SER A 151 5.29 0.35 6.31
N VAL A 152 4.28 0.08 5.49
CA VAL A 152 3.41 -1.08 5.71
C VAL A 152 3.72 -2.14 4.68
N PHE A 153 3.89 -3.38 5.11
CA PHE A 153 4.15 -4.50 4.21
C PHE A 153 3.34 -5.73 4.59
N ALA A 154 3.16 -6.64 3.63
CA ALA A 154 2.48 -7.91 3.83
C ALA A 154 3.44 -9.08 3.66
N THR A 155 3.17 -10.15 4.40
CA THR A 155 3.76 -11.47 4.23
C THR A 155 2.64 -12.49 4.03
N ALA A 156 2.97 -13.77 3.91
CA ALA A 156 1.95 -14.83 3.88
C ALA A 156 1.20 -14.99 5.22
N GLY A 157 1.80 -14.54 6.32
CA GLY A 157 1.26 -14.71 7.67
C GLY A 157 0.51 -13.49 8.21
N GLY A 158 0.81 -12.28 7.72
CA GLY A 158 0.25 -11.07 8.29
C GLY A 158 0.66 -9.78 7.58
N ILE A 159 0.05 -8.70 8.02
CA ILE A 159 0.40 -7.32 7.69
C ILE A 159 1.23 -6.75 8.83
N TYR A 160 2.31 -6.06 8.48
CA TYR A 160 3.33 -5.58 9.40
C TYR A 160 3.61 -4.11 9.16
N LEU A 161 4.02 -3.42 10.22
CA LEU A 161 4.62 -2.10 10.17
C LEU A 161 6.13 -2.26 10.29
N ARG A 162 6.88 -1.75 9.32
CA ARG A 162 8.31 -1.46 9.49
C ARG A 162 8.43 -0.05 10.05
N GLU A 163 8.83 0.04 11.31
CA GLU A 163 9.15 1.30 11.96
C GLU A 163 10.63 1.63 11.76
N SER A 164 10.92 2.89 11.42
CA SER A 164 12.23 3.51 11.55
C SER A 164 12.11 4.70 12.49
N ALA A 165 12.79 4.65 13.63
CA ALA A 165 12.79 5.69 14.64
C ALA A 165 14.20 6.27 14.79
N VAL A 166 14.29 7.60 14.88
CA VAL A 166 15.54 8.32 15.09
C VAL A 166 15.31 9.33 16.21
N SER A 167 16.01 9.19 17.34
CA SER A 167 16.05 10.19 18.41
C SER A 167 17.22 11.16 18.16
N THR A 168 17.15 12.34 18.76
CA THR A 168 18.18 13.38 18.67
C THR A 168 18.81 13.59 20.04
N ASP A 169 18.97 14.84 20.49
CA ASP A 169 19.25 15.16 21.89
C ASP A 169 18.00 15.06 22.79
N ILE A 170 16.86 14.68 22.19
CA ILE A 170 15.57 14.48 22.85
C ILE A 170 15.09 13.04 22.60
N ASP A 171 14.58 12.42 23.67
CA ASP A 171 13.95 11.11 23.63
C ASP A 171 12.65 11.13 22.82
N LEU A 172 12.42 10.09 22.03
CA LEU A 172 11.10 9.85 21.46
C LEU A 172 10.27 9.07 22.48
N ALA A 173 9.31 9.75 23.14
CA ALA A 173 8.36 9.12 24.03
C ALA A 173 7.53 8.03 23.32
N ALA A 174 7.06 7.02 24.05
CA ALA A 174 6.16 6.02 23.48
C ALA A 174 4.87 6.69 22.96
N VAL A 175 4.34 6.21 21.82
CA VAL A 175 3.09 6.72 21.27
C VAL A 175 2.15 5.58 20.89
N ALA A 176 0.89 5.68 21.31
CA ALA A 176 -0.15 4.75 20.94
C ALA A 176 -0.89 5.29 19.71
N MET A 177 -1.05 4.44 18.70
CA MET A 177 -1.70 4.75 17.43
C MET A 177 -2.73 3.67 17.12
N THR A 178 -3.92 4.07 16.68
CA THR A 178 -4.96 3.14 16.24
C THR A 178 -5.01 3.13 14.73
N TYR A 179 -4.52 2.04 14.14
CA TYR A 179 -4.54 1.80 12.71
C TYR A 179 -5.82 1.09 12.32
N ARG A 180 -6.40 1.46 11.18
CA ARG A 180 -7.51 0.73 10.58
C ARG A 180 -7.02 -0.05 9.37
N ILE A 181 -7.34 -1.34 9.30
CA ILE A 181 -6.84 -2.24 8.27
C ILE A 181 -7.96 -2.88 7.45
N MET A 182 -7.71 -3.06 6.14
CA MET A 182 -8.46 -3.94 5.25
C MET A 182 -7.50 -4.86 4.51
N VAL A 183 -7.86 -6.14 4.40
CA VAL A 183 -7.10 -7.15 3.66
C VAL A 183 -7.97 -7.72 2.56
N PHE A 184 -7.43 -7.83 1.35
CA PHE A 184 -8.18 -8.29 0.19
C PHE A 184 -7.88 -9.75 -0.15
N ARG A 185 -8.94 -10.51 -0.38
CA ARG A 185 -8.84 -11.88 -0.90
C ARG A 185 -8.52 -11.83 -2.38
N THR A 186 -7.83 -12.85 -2.90
CA THR A 186 -7.73 -13.11 -4.33
C THR A 186 -8.33 -14.48 -4.56
N ARG A 187 -9.19 -14.60 -5.58
CA ARG A 187 -9.84 -15.87 -5.91
C ARG A 187 -9.35 -16.40 -7.24
N ALA A 188 -9.10 -17.70 -7.25
CA ALA A 188 -8.98 -18.45 -8.49
C ALA A 188 -10.39 -18.75 -9.03
N PRO A 189 -10.58 -18.79 -10.37
CA PRO A 189 -11.80 -19.30 -10.98
C PRO A 189 -12.08 -20.73 -10.51
N ASP A 190 -13.32 -21.02 -10.12
CA ASP A 190 -13.76 -22.36 -9.71
C ASP A 190 -14.48 -23.05 -10.88
N PRO A 191 -13.91 -24.11 -11.49
CA PRO A 191 -14.52 -24.77 -12.65
C PRO A 191 -15.91 -25.35 -12.38
N THR A 192 -16.25 -25.59 -11.10
CA THR A 192 -17.58 -26.09 -10.69
C THR A 192 -18.66 -25.01 -10.67
N LYS A 193 -18.25 -23.73 -10.70
CA LYS A 193 -19.17 -22.59 -10.69
C LYS A 193 -19.51 -22.10 -12.10
N PRO A 194 -20.73 -21.57 -12.29
CA PRO A 194 -21.12 -21.01 -13.57
C PRO A 194 -20.26 -19.78 -13.93
N LEU A 195 -20.09 -19.54 -15.23
CA LEU A 195 -19.39 -18.34 -15.72
C LEU A 195 -20.17 -17.07 -15.37
N TRP A 196 -21.49 -17.14 -15.42
CA TRP A 196 -22.42 -16.10 -14.99
C TRP A 196 -23.62 -16.78 -14.33
N ALA A 197 -24.05 -16.27 -13.18
CA ALA A 197 -25.32 -16.63 -12.57
C ALA A 197 -25.90 -15.41 -11.85
N ALA A 198 -27.22 -15.24 -11.94
CA ALA A 198 -27.94 -14.27 -11.14
C ALA A 198 -29.18 -14.94 -10.54
N SER A 199 -29.43 -14.69 -9.26
CA SER A 199 -30.60 -15.19 -8.54
C SER A 199 -31.05 -14.12 -7.54
N GLY A 200 -32.23 -13.56 -7.76
CA GLY A 200 -32.69 -12.40 -6.97
C GLY A 200 -31.76 -11.20 -7.16
N GLY A 201 -31.29 -10.62 -6.05
CA GLY A 201 -30.31 -9.52 -6.05
C GLY A 201 -28.84 -9.98 -6.11
N ASP A 202 -28.59 -11.30 -6.04
CA ASP A 202 -27.23 -11.85 -6.02
C ASP A 202 -26.76 -12.22 -7.42
N MET A 203 -25.49 -11.92 -7.70
CA MET A 203 -24.82 -12.19 -8.96
C MET A 203 -23.44 -12.82 -8.71
N GLN A 204 -23.14 -13.87 -9.46
CA GLN A 204 -21.82 -14.50 -9.52
C GLN A 204 -21.27 -14.40 -10.94
N LEU A 205 -20.02 -13.95 -11.06
CA LEU A 205 -19.32 -13.78 -12.33
C LEU A 205 -17.97 -14.49 -12.31
N GLY A 206 -17.53 -14.90 -13.50
CA GLY A 206 -16.19 -15.40 -13.72
C GLY A 206 -15.88 -16.63 -12.90
N ARG A 207 -16.81 -17.59 -12.84
CA ARG A 207 -16.63 -18.83 -12.06
C ARG A 207 -16.47 -18.55 -10.55
N GLY A 208 -17.27 -17.61 -10.04
CA GLY A 208 -17.29 -17.21 -8.63
C GLY A 208 -16.11 -16.36 -8.18
N ILE A 209 -15.35 -15.79 -9.12
CA ILE A 209 -14.34 -14.75 -8.84
C ILE A 209 -15.03 -13.52 -8.23
N ILE A 210 -16.16 -13.10 -8.81
CA ILE A 210 -17.04 -12.09 -8.23
C ILE A 210 -18.31 -12.82 -7.77
N ASP A 211 -18.77 -12.44 -6.59
CA ASP A 211 -19.93 -12.97 -5.91
C ASP A 211 -20.48 -11.86 -5.03
N THR A 212 -21.59 -11.23 -5.43
CA THR A 212 -22.14 -10.03 -4.77
C THR A 212 -22.71 -10.30 -3.37
N THR A 213 -22.75 -11.56 -2.94
CA THR A 213 -23.04 -11.92 -1.54
C THR A 213 -21.89 -11.57 -0.59
N ARG A 214 -20.74 -11.15 -1.13
CA ARG A 214 -19.53 -10.80 -0.38
C ARG A 214 -19.26 -9.30 -0.39
N ARG A 215 -18.34 -8.90 0.48
CA ARG A 215 -17.94 -7.50 0.63
C ARG A 215 -16.82 -7.10 -0.31
N TYR A 216 -16.94 -5.93 -0.92
CA TYR A 216 -15.95 -5.40 -1.86
C TYR A 216 -15.63 -3.93 -1.58
N LEU A 217 -14.42 -3.52 -1.97
CA LEU A 217 -14.08 -2.11 -2.01
C LEU A 217 -14.88 -1.41 -3.12
N ARG A 218 -15.61 -0.34 -2.76
CA ARG A 218 -16.31 0.53 -3.70
C ARG A 218 -15.90 2.00 -3.56
N ARG A 219 -16.22 2.80 -4.57
CA ARG A 219 -16.21 4.26 -4.41
C ARG A 219 -17.31 4.64 -3.42
N VAL A 220 -17.01 5.58 -2.54
CA VAL A 220 -17.96 6.00 -1.51
C VAL A 220 -19.01 7.00 -1.99
N GLY A 221 -20.14 7.04 -1.26
CA GLY A 221 -20.99 8.22 -1.16
C GLY A 221 -20.40 9.26 -0.17
N ALA A 222 -21.11 10.35 0.07
CA ALA A 222 -20.69 11.31 1.08
C ALA A 222 -20.71 10.68 2.48
N GLY A 223 -19.60 10.76 3.24
CA GLY A 223 -19.52 10.31 4.65
C GLY A 223 -19.09 8.85 4.89
N ASP A 224 -18.77 8.10 3.83
CA ASP A 224 -18.76 6.62 3.85
C ASP A 224 -17.39 5.97 4.17
N THR A 225 -16.31 6.69 4.51
CA THR A 225 -15.01 6.01 4.72
C THR A 225 -13.88 6.74 5.46
N PRO A 226 -13.00 5.99 6.16
CA PRO A 226 -11.68 6.41 6.64
C PRO A 226 -10.51 6.16 5.65
N PHE A 227 -10.77 5.82 4.39
CA PHE A 227 -9.74 5.52 3.38
C PHE A 227 -9.82 6.44 2.17
N ALA A 228 -8.64 6.95 1.79
CA ALA A 228 -8.44 7.77 0.61
C ALA A 228 -7.36 7.15 -0.29
N LEU A 229 -7.62 7.12 -1.59
CA LEU A 229 -6.65 6.80 -2.63
C LEU A 229 -6.13 8.10 -3.23
N ASN A 230 -4.89 8.44 -2.90
CA ASN A 230 -4.21 9.60 -3.46
C ASN A 230 -3.92 9.36 -4.95
N LEU A 231 -4.16 10.36 -5.79
CA LEU A 231 -3.97 10.30 -7.24
C LEU A 231 -2.64 10.93 -7.70
N GLY A 232 -1.73 11.17 -6.77
CA GLY A 232 -0.44 11.78 -7.04
C GLY A 232 0.60 11.41 -5.98
N PRO A 233 1.79 12.02 -6.04
CA PRO A 233 2.88 11.76 -5.10
C PRO A 233 2.46 12.01 -3.65
N THR A 234 2.79 11.05 -2.79
CA THR A 234 2.43 11.09 -1.36
C THR A 234 3.62 11.33 -0.45
N ILE A 235 4.86 11.26 -0.97
CA ILE A 235 6.09 11.45 -0.22
C ILE A 235 7.08 12.25 -1.08
N ASP A 236 7.74 13.22 -0.44
CA ASP A 236 8.91 13.91 -0.97
C ASP A 236 10.00 13.96 0.09
N ILE A 237 11.26 13.86 -0.33
CA ILE A 237 12.44 13.90 0.53
C ILE A 237 13.37 14.99 0.02
N ARG A 238 13.70 15.96 0.87
CA ARG A 238 14.59 17.06 0.51
C ARG A 238 15.36 17.56 1.72
N ASN A 239 16.66 17.82 1.53
CA ASN A 239 17.56 18.36 2.56
C ASN A 239 17.56 17.56 3.88
N GLY A 240 17.50 16.23 3.77
CA GLY A 240 17.43 15.33 4.93
C GLY A 240 16.09 15.35 5.69
N GLY A 241 15.11 16.15 5.27
CA GLY A 241 13.75 16.12 5.78
C GLY A 241 12.77 15.41 4.83
N ALA A 242 11.67 14.91 5.38
CA ALA A 242 10.58 14.31 4.62
C ALA A 242 9.28 15.12 4.73
N ARG A 243 8.46 15.02 3.68
CA ARG A 243 7.08 15.50 3.64
C ARG A 243 6.18 14.38 3.14
N ALA A 244 5.09 14.16 3.85
CA ALA A 244 4.07 13.16 3.51
C ALA A 244 2.70 13.82 3.32
N ALA A 245 1.94 13.38 2.33
CA ALA A 245 0.57 13.83 2.10
C ALA A 245 -0.37 12.66 1.84
N SER A 246 -1.54 12.69 2.50
CA SER A 246 -2.59 11.70 2.29
C SER A 246 -3.96 12.24 2.69
N GLY A 247 -4.99 11.97 1.87
CA GLY A 247 -6.36 12.40 2.15
C GLY A 247 -6.50 13.92 2.28
N GLY A 248 -5.67 14.68 1.54
CA GLY A 248 -5.62 16.14 1.64
C GLY A 248 -4.82 16.69 2.83
N VAL A 249 -4.38 15.84 3.77
CA VAL A 249 -3.59 16.27 4.94
C VAL A 249 -2.10 16.12 4.65
N VAL A 250 -1.32 17.10 5.10
CA VAL A 250 0.14 17.13 4.92
C VAL A 250 0.84 17.10 6.28
N THR A 251 1.89 16.29 6.38
CA THR A 251 2.83 16.23 7.50
C THR A 251 4.23 16.51 6.98
N SER A 252 5.02 17.35 7.65
CA SER A 252 6.35 17.76 7.17
C SER A 252 7.33 17.90 8.30
N GLU A 253 8.54 17.39 8.08
CA GLU A 253 9.64 17.59 9.01
C GLU A 253 10.20 19.00 8.94
N SER A 254 10.72 19.50 10.06
CA SER A 254 11.21 20.88 10.18
C SER A 254 12.36 21.20 9.22
N ARG A 255 13.17 20.20 8.83
CA ARG A 255 14.31 20.35 7.92
C ARG A 255 13.93 20.27 6.44
N TYR A 256 12.70 19.84 6.13
CA TYR A 256 12.23 19.75 4.76
C TYR A 256 12.01 21.15 4.18
N ASN A 257 12.66 21.42 3.05
CA ASN A 257 12.61 22.72 2.36
C ASN A 257 12.10 22.63 0.92
N GLY A 258 11.36 21.57 0.58
CA GLY A 258 10.75 21.38 -0.74
C GLY A 258 9.35 21.97 -0.85
N SER A 259 8.64 21.67 -1.94
CA SER A 259 7.36 22.30 -2.29
C SER A 259 6.25 21.34 -2.74
N MET A 260 6.26 20.07 -2.31
CA MET A 260 5.19 19.11 -2.61
C MET A 260 3.82 19.55 -2.04
N SER A 261 2.81 19.67 -2.89
CA SER A 261 1.40 19.89 -2.50
C SER A 261 0.69 18.59 -2.15
N ALA A 262 -0.41 18.66 -1.40
CA ALA A 262 -1.27 17.49 -1.22
C ALA A 262 -1.91 17.10 -2.57
N PRO A 263 -1.84 15.83 -3.00
CA PRO A 263 -2.50 15.40 -4.22
C PRO A 263 -4.03 15.34 -4.03
N SER A 264 -4.77 15.35 -5.14
CA SER A 264 -6.19 14.99 -5.13
C SER A 264 -6.35 13.53 -4.70
N TYR A 265 -7.55 13.17 -4.23
CA TYR A 265 -7.82 11.81 -3.76
C TYR A 265 -9.25 11.36 -4.06
N ILE A 266 -9.43 10.04 -4.10
CA ILE A 266 -10.73 9.36 -4.19
C ILE A 266 -10.98 8.64 -2.88
N ALA A 267 -12.10 8.92 -2.23
CA ALA A 267 -12.53 8.18 -1.06
C ALA A 267 -13.11 6.81 -1.47
N VAL A 268 -12.76 5.75 -0.73
CA VAL A 268 -13.16 4.36 -1.01
C VAL A 268 -13.67 3.65 0.24
N GLY A 269 -14.75 2.89 0.16
CA GLY A 269 -15.44 2.27 1.30
C GLY A 269 -15.83 0.83 1.02
N VAL A 270 -16.66 0.27 1.89
CA VAL A 270 -17.08 -1.14 1.84
C VAL A 270 -18.55 -1.23 1.51
N ASP A 271 -18.89 -2.07 0.54
CA ASP A 271 -20.22 -2.64 0.35
C ASP A 271 -20.19 -4.10 0.79
#